data_AF-A0A6B1BQY7-F1
#
_entry.id   AF-A0A6B1BQY7-F1
#
_cell.length_a   1.000
_cell.length_b   1.000
_cell.length_c   1.000
_cell.angle_alpha   90.00
_cell.angle_beta   90.00
_cell.angle_gamma   90.00
#
_symmetry.space_group_name_H-M   'P 1'
#
loop_
_entity.id
_entity.type
_entity.pdbx_description
1 polymer ?
#
loop_
_entity_poly.entity_id
_entity_poly.type
_entity_poly.pdbx_seq_one_letter_code
_entity_poly.pdbx_strand_id
1 'polypeptide(L)'
;MERQDTMRLKVISVIVFAFFVSCHGENKEDAHHLQQAADIHKAMMEIEEQFESQLDSLKSFSHHAVDIRDSLQVIEKDFELWEKNVVEVPGDDSAEAHDHGHGHHHEKEDLQVTPEQMVEIQKELKSNLEKLLLRLQSIRQLRAHSAGEK
;
A
#
# COMPACT_ATOMS: atom_id res chain seq x y z
N MET A 1 -0.02 25.89 76.50
CA MET A 1 0.53 24.91 75.54
C MET A 1 -0.68 24.30 74.86
N GLU A 2 -1.01 24.46 73.59
CA GLU A 2 -0.44 25.15 72.43
C GLU A 2 -1.53 25.09 71.32
N ARG A 3 -1.62 26.13 70.46
CA ARG A 3 -2.21 26.28 69.11
C ARG A 3 -3.53 25.53 68.75
N GLN A 4 -4.65 26.17 68.46
CA GLN A 4 -4.99 27.11 67.36
C GLN A 4 -4.94 26.50 65.95
N ASP A 5 -5.95 26.89 65.16
CA ASP A 5 -6.04 26.92 63.69
C ASP A 5 -6.78 25.76 63.00
N THR A 6 -8.06 25.97 62.64
CA THR A 6 -8.57 26.39 61.31
C THR A 6 -8.41 25.27 60.27
N MET A 7 -9.42 24.81 59.53
CA MET A 7 -10.21 25.49 58.50
C MET A 7 -11.35 24.53 58.11
N ARG A 8 -12.61 24.96 58.06
CA ARG A 8 -13.33 25.40 56.84
C ARG A 8 -13.26 24.46 55.64
N LEU A 9 -14.42 24.36 54.98
CA LEU A 9 -14.65 23.90 53.60
C LEU A 9 -14.76 22.38 53.38
N LYS A 10 -15.95 21.85 53.69
CA LYS A 10 -16.51 20.72 52.95
C LYS A 10 -16.90 21.19 51.54
N VAL A 11 -15.93 21.32 50.66
CA VAL A 11 -16.17 21.45 49.21
C VAL A 11 -15.14 20.54 48.52
N ILE A 12 -15.41 19.25 48.54
CA ILE A 12 -14.73 18.32 47.62
C ILE A 12 -15.63 18.23 46.40
N SER A 13 -15.50 19.26 45.57
CA SER A 13 -15.82 19.22 44.15
C SER A 13 -14.74 18.35 43.49
N VAL A 14 -15.10 17.15 43.02
CA VAL A 14 -14.23 16.36 42.14
C VAL A 14 -15.04 16.07 40.88
N ILE A 15 -15.02 17.09 40.02
CA ILE A 15 -14.73 17.02 38.58
C ILE A 15 -15.20 15.72 37.92
N VAL A 16 -16.38 15.80 37.33
CA VAL A 16 -16.82 14.93 36.23
C VAL A 16 -15.77 15.07 35.13
N PHE A 17 -14.94 14.04 34.98
CA PHE A 17 -14.01 13.90 33.87
C PHE A 17 -14.86 13.74 32.61
N ALA A 18 -15.14 14.89 31.97
CA ALA A 18 -15.76 14.92 30.66
C ALA A 18 -14.86 14.11 29.73
N PHE A 19 -15.36 12.96 29.28
CA PHE A 19 -14.83 12.24 28.15
C PHE A 19 -14.73 13.25 27.00
N PHE A 20 -13.52 13.69 26.70
CA PHE A 20 -13.21 14.31 25.43
C PHE A 20 -13.44 13.23 24.36
N VAL A 21 -14.68 13.13 23.90
CA VAL A 21 -14.98 12.63 22.57
C VAL A 21 -14.32 13.64 21.64
N SER A 22 -13.05 13.41 21.33
CA SER A 22 -12.37 14.07 20.24
C SER A 22 -13.00 13.53 18.96
N CYS A 23 -14.11 14.14 18.55
CA CYS A 23 -14.51 14.09 17.16
C CYS A 23 -13.37 14.76 16.38
N HIS A 24 -12.48 13.96 15.82
CA HIS A 24 -11.40 14.37 14.94
C HIS A 24 -12.05 14.97 13.69
N GLY A 25 -12.27 16.28 13.69
CA GLY A 25 -12.55 16.98 12.43
C GLY A 25 -11.34 16.80 11.52
N GLU A 26 -11.56 16.51 10.23
CA GLU A 26 -10.51 16.39 9.21
C GLU A 26 -9.45 17.47 9.43
N ASN A 27 -8.29 17.03 9.87
CA ASN A 27 -7.15 17.89 10.04
C ASN A 27 -6.51 18.05 8.65
N LYS A 28 -6.03 19.26 8.31
CA LYS A 28 -5.47 19.54 6.97
C LYS A 28 -4.23 18.71 6.62
N GLU A 29 -3.46 18.31 7.63
CA GLU A 29 -2.29 17.44 7.49
C GLU A 29 -2.72 16.00 7.17
N ASP A 30 -3.77 15.50 7.80
CA ASP A 30 -4.35 14.19 7.47
C ASP A 30 -4.85 14.15 6.02
N ALA A 31 -5.58 15.18 5.59
CA ALA A 31 -6.03 15.30 4.21
C ALA A 31 -4.86 15.38 3.21
N HIS A 32 -3.78 16.07 3.58
CA HIS A 32 -2.56 16.13 2.76
C HIS A 32 -1.89 14.76 2.64
N HIS A 33 -1.78 14.00 3.73
CA HIS A 33 -1.23 12.64 3.69
C HIS A 33 -2.09 11.69 2.86
N LEU A 34 -3.42 11.75 2.98
CA LEU A 34 -4.31 10.91 2.17
C LEU A 34 -4.20 11.25 0.67
N GLN A 35 -4.15 12.54 0.32
CA GLN A 35 -3.91 12.95 -1.07
C GLN A 35 -2.56 12.44 -1.58
N GLN A 36 -1.51 12.55 -0.78
CA GLN A 36 -0.19 12.04 -1.14
C GLN A 36 -0.19 10.52 -1.34
N ALA A 37 -0.90 9.78 -0.48
CA ALA A 37 -1.04 8.34 -0.62
C ALA A 37 -1.79 7.98 -1.92
N ALA A 38 -2.86 8.70 -2.26
CA ALA A 38 -3.62 8.51 -3.50
C ALA A 38 -2.76 8.77 -4.75
N ASP A 39 -1.95 9.84 -4.74
CA ASP A 39 -1.04 10.14 -5.85
C ASP A 39 -0.01 9.01 -6.07
N ILE A 40 0.51 8.43 -4.98
CA ILE A 40 1.43 7.30 -5.03
C ILE A 40 0.73 6.04 -5.53
N HIS A 41 -0.49 5.76 -5.04
CA HIS A 41 -1.32 4.64 -5.45
C HIS A 41 -1.56 4.67 -6.96
N LYS A 42 -2.01 5.82 -7.49
CA LYS A 42 -2.21 6.01 -8.93
C LYS A 42 -0.93 5.76 -9.74
N ALA A 43 0.19 6.34 -9.31
CA ALA A 43 1.47 6.12 -9.99
C ALA A 43 1.91 4.65 -9.94
N MET A 44 1.53 3.93 -8.89
CA MET A 44 1.79 2.50 -8.75
C MET A 44 0.93 1.67 -9.71
N MET A 45 -0.35 2.01 -9.92
CA MET A 45 -1.23 1.35 -10.90
C MET A 45 -0.71 1.53 -12.35
N GLU A 46 -0.15 2.69 -12.68
CA GLU A 46 0.49 2.88 -14.00
C GLU A 46 1.72 1.96 -14.21
N ILE A 47 2.48 1.69 -13.15
CA ILE A 47 3.61 0.75 -13.18
C ILE A 47 3.11 -0.69 -13.29
N GLU A 48 1.99 -1.01 -12.65
CA GLU A 48 1.35 -2.31 -12.70
C GLU A 48 0.94 -2.68 -14.13
N GLU A 49 0.20 -1.79 -14.81
CA GLU A 49 -0.19 -2.00 -16.22
C GLU A 49 1.05 -2.23 -17.12
N GLN A 50 2.12 -1.46 -16.89
CA GLN A 50 3.38 -1.63 -17.61
C GLN A 50 4.03 -2.99 -17.31
N PHE A 51 3.95 -3.45 -16.07
CA PHE A 51 4.50 -4.74 -15.63
C PHE A 51 3.74 -5.90 -16.28
N GLU A 52 2.42 -5.91 -16.20
CA GLU A 52 1.56 -6.94 -16.78
C GLU A 52 1.79 -7.06 -18.29
N SER A 53 1.78 -5.93 -19.00
CA SER A 53 2.04 -5.89 -20.44
C SER A 53 3.39 -6.53 -20.81
N GLN A 54 4.44 -6.28 -20.02
CA GLN A 54 5.75 -6.88 -20.24
C GLN A 54 5.81 -8.35 -19.87
N LEU A 55 5.12 -8.75 -18.81
CA LEU A 55 5.05 -10.14 -18.37
C LEU A 55 4.34 -11.00 -19.41
N ASP A 56 3.20 -10.53 -19.92
CA ASP A 56 2.43 -11.17 -20.99
C ASP A 56 3.23 -11.28 -22.29
N SER A 57 3.92 -10.19 -22.65
CA SER A 57 4.83 -10.21 -23.80
C SER A 57 5.88 -11.31 -23.64
N LEU A 58 6.57 -11.38 -22.50
CA LEU A 58 7.59 -12.41 -22.25
C LEU A 58 7.04 -13.83 -22.20
N LYS A 59 5.87 -14.03 -21.59
CA LYS A 59 5.15 -15.32 -21.56
C LYS A 59 4.81 -15.81 -22.96
N SER A 60 4.29 -14.94 -23.83
CA SER A 60 3.96 -15.31 -25.22
C SER A 60 5.15 -15.89 -25.97
N PHE A 61 6.36 -15.43 -25.64
CA PHE A 61 7.60 -15.90 -26.25
C PHE A 61 8.28 -17.07 -25.50
N SER A 62 7.90 -17.37 -24.24
CA SER A 62 8.54 -18.41 -23.41
C SER A 62 8.05 -19.83 -23.70
N HIS A 63 6.96 -19.99 -24.46
CA HIS A 63 6.44 -21.29 -24.89
C HIS A 63 7.49 -22.18 -25.60
N HIS A 64 8.58 -21.60 -26.10
CA HIS A 64 9.64 -22.28 -26.84
C HIS A 64 11.02 -22.24 -26.16
N ALA A 65 11.16 -21.57 -25.00
CA ALA A 65 12.44 -21.37 -24.32
C ALA A 65 12.32 -21.82 -22.84
N VAL A 66 12.89 -23.00 -22.55
CA VAL A 66 12.85 -23.61 -21.21
C VAL A 66 13.68 -22.80 -20.20
N ASP A 67 14.68 -22.04 -20.66
CA ASP A 67 15.66 -21.37 -19.80
C ASP A 67 15.11 -20.24 -18.92
N ILE A 68 14.08 -19.52 -19.38
CA ILE A 68 13.48 -18.40 -18.63
C ILE A 68 12.14 -18.75 -17.96
N ARG A 69 11.56 -19.92 -18.25
CA ARG A 69 10.21 -20.28 -17.78
C ARG A 69 10.11 -20.26 -16.25
N ASP A 70 11.06 -20.88 -15.55
CA ASP A 70 11.04 -20.95 -14.09
C ASP A 70 11.18 -19.57 -13.46
N SER A 71 12.00 -18.70 -14.07
CA SER A 71 12.18 -17.31 -13.60
C SER A 71 10.91 -16.48 -13.80
N LEU A 72 10.20 -16.66 -14.91
CA LEU A 72 8.91 -16.00 -15.15
C LEU A 72 7.85 -16.48 -14.17
N GLN A 73 7.79 -17.78 -13.86
CA GLN A 73 6.84 -18.32 -12.90
C GLN A 73 7.07 -17.80 -11.47
N VAL A 74 8.33 -17.60 -11.07
CA VAL A 74 8.65 -16.99 -9.77
C VAL A 74 8.21 -15.53 -9.74
N ILE A 75 8.49 -14.76 -10.79
CA ILE A 75 8.07 -13.36 -10.87
C ILE A 75 6.54 -13.22 -10.86
N GLU A 76 5.82 -14.10 -11.55
CA GLU A 76 4.35 -14.13 -11.55
C GLU A 76 3.79 -14.34 -10.14
N LYS A 77 4.32 -15.30 -9.38
CA LYS A 77 3.90 -15.52 -7.99
C LYS A 77 4.22 -14.35 -7.07
N ASP A 78 5.38 -13.72 -7.26
CA ASP A 78 5.76 -12.56 -6.48
C ASP A 78 4.84 -11.35 -6.80
N PHE A 79 4.40 -11.23 -8.05
CA PHE A 79 3.44 -10.22 -8.49
C PHE A 79 2.03 -10.49 -7.92
N GLU A 80 1.52 -11.72 -8.01
CA GLU A 80 0.25 -12.12 -7.38
C GLU A 80 0.24 -11.86 -5.87
N LEU A 81 1.39 -12.06 -5.21
CA LEU A 81 1.52 -11.73 -3.79
C LEU A 81 1.50 -10.23 -3.56
N TRP A 82 2.16 -9.45 -4.41
CA TRP A 82 2.11 -7.99 -4.34
C TRP A 82 0.67 -7.48 -4.54
N GLU A 83 -0.08 -7.96 -5.54
CA GLU A 83 -1.48 -7.57 -5.80
C GLU A 83 -2.36 -7.79 -4.57
N LYS A 84 -2.22 -8.95 -3.91
CA LYS A 84 -2.97 -9.28 -2.68
C LYS A 84 -2.68 -8.36 -1.51
N ASN A 85 -1.54 -7.67 -1.52
CA ASN A 85 -1.14 -6.73 -0.47
C ASN A 85 -1.43 -5.27 -0.86
N VAL A 86 -1.93 -5.00 -2.07
CA VAL A 86 -2.34 -3.65 -2.47
C VAL A 86 -3.53 -3.23 -1.62
N VAL A 87 -3.34 -2.15 -0.87
CA VAL A 87 -4.39 -1.50 -0.08
C VAL A 87 -4.88 -0.26 -0.79
N GLU A 88 -6.19 -0.03 -0.76
CA GLU A 88 -6.81 1.18 -1.30
C GLU A 88 -6.62 2.36 -0.34
N VAL A 89 -6.66 3.58 -0.88
CA VAL A 89 -6.55 4.81 -0.10
C VAL A 89 -7.95 5.34 0.22
N PRO A 90 -8.31 5.54 1.50
CA PRO A 90 -9.62 6.06 1.87
C PRO A 90 -9.93 7.40 1.18
N GLY A 91 -11.11 7.49 0.55
CA GLY A 91 -11.56 8.70 -0.13
C GLY A 91 -10.97 8.93 -1.52
N ASP A 92 -10.18 7.99 -2.05
CA ASP A 92 -9.80 8.00 -3.47
C ASP A 92 -10.84 7.26 -4.31
N ASP A 93 -11.79 8.01 -4.87
CA ASP A 93 -12.83 7.49 -5.77
C ASP A 93 -12.25 6.86 -7.06
N SER A 94 -10.96 7.08 -7.35
CA SER A 94 -10.27 6.48 -8.50
C SER A 94 -10.01 4.98 -8.32
N ALA A 95 -10.04 4.49 -7.06
CA ALA A 95 -9.76 3.09 -6.74
C ALA A 95 -10.83 2.11 -7.25
N GLU A 96 -12.09 2.54 -7.40
CA GLU A 96 -13.18 1.68 -7.88
C GLU A 96 -13.04 1.26 -9.36
N ALA A 97 -12.14 1.88 -10.13
CA ALA A 97 -11.93 1.56 -11.54
C ALA A 97 -10.90 0.43 -11.79
N HIS A 98 -10.09 0.07 -10.78
CA HIS A 98 -9.02 -0.93 -10.88
C HIS A 98 -9.40 -2.24 -10.15
N ASP A 99 -10.67 -2.66 -10.20
CA ASP A 99 -11.06 -4.01 -9.82
C ASP A 99 -10.60 -4.99 -10.91
N HIS A 100 -9.36 -5.46 -10.79
CA HIS A 100 -8.84 -6.57 -11.58
C HIS A 100 -9.72 -7.80 -11.29
N GLY A 101 -10.64 -8.09 -12.22
CA GLY A 101 -11.66 -9.14 -12.16
C GLY A 101 -11.13 -10.58 -12.12
N HIS A 102 -10.25 -10.88 -11.17
CA HIS A 102 -9.72 -12.20 -10.87
C HIS A 102 -10.30 -12.71 -9.55
N GLY A 103 -11.60 -13.03 -9.52
CA GLY A 103 -12.20 -14.16 -8.79
C GLY A 103 -11.79 -14.48 -7.34
N HIS A 104 -11.17 -13.56 -6.61
CA HIS A 104 -10.71 -13.75 -5.25
C HIS A 104 -11.33 -12.65 -4.40
N HIS A 105 -12.50 -12.95 -3.84
CA HIS A 105 -13.11 -12.21 -2.73
C HIS A 105 -12.16 -12.29 -1.52
N HIS A 106 -11.12 -11.46 -1.52
CA HIS A 106 -10.45 -11.09 -0.30
C HIS A 106 -11.24 -9.92 0.24
N GLU A 107 -11.98 -10.14 1.34
CA GLU A 107 -12.46 -9.03 2.16
C GLU A 107 -11.22 -8.19 2.49
N LYS A 108 -11.04 -7.04 1.81
CA LYS A 108 -10.00 -6.08 2.16
C LYS A 108 -10.39 -5.59 3.55
N GLU A 109 -9.81 -6.19 4.58
CA GLU A 109 -9.97 -5.70 5.95
C GLU A 109 -9.60 -4.22 5.94
N ASP A 110 -10.52 -3.37 6.42
CA ASP A 110 -10.26 -1.94 6.60
C ASP A 110 -9.04 -1.81 7.52
N LEU A 111 -7.87 -1.58 6.91
CA LEU A 111 -6.63 -1.42 7.64
C LEU A 111 -6.76 -0.15 8.48
N GLN A 112 -6.86 -0.30 9.80
CA GLN A 112 -6.86 0.82 10.73
C GLN A 112 -5.44 1.37 10.89
N VAL A 113 -5.02 2.20 9.95
CA VAL A 113 -3.73 2.90 9.94
C VAL A 113 -3.93 4.41 9.93
N THR A 114 -2.95 5.16 10.42
CA THR A 114 -2.98 6.62 10.32
C THR A 114 -2.75 7.08 8.87
N PRO A 115 -3.18 8.29 8.49
CA PRO A 115 -2.88 8.85 7.16
C PRO A 115 -1.39 8.87 6.80
N GLU A 116 -0.52 9.19 7.76
CA GLU A 116 0.93 9.14 7.58
C GLU A 116 1.43 7.70 7.31
N GLN A 117 0.92 6.73 8.06
CA GLN A 117 1.24 5.32 7.83
C GLN A 117 0.76 4.85 6.45
N MET A 118 -0.39 5.34 5.98
CA MET A 118 -0.89 5.04 4.64
C MET A 118 0.10 5.50 3.57
N VAL A 119 0.70 6.69 3.71
CA VAL A 119 1.75 7.16 2.78
C VAL A 119 2.93 6.19 2.74
N GLU A 120 3.41 5.74 3.91
CA GLU A 120 4.55 4.82 3.97
C GLU A 120 4.22 3.44 3.38
N ILE A 121 3.01 2.94 3.61
CA ILE A 121 2.52 1.69 2.99
C ILE A 121 2.51 1.81 1.47
N GLN A 122 1.93 2.89 0.91
CA GLN A 122 1.90 3.10 -0.54
C GLN A 122 3.32 3.24 -1.13
N LYS A 123 4.25 3.90 -0.43
CA LYS A 123 5.67 3.97 -0.84
C LYS A 123 6.33 2.59 -0.87
N GLU A 124 6.10 1.78 0.16
CA GLU A 124 6.66 0.43 0.24
C GLU A 124 6.12 -0.46 -0.88
N LEU A 125 4.80 -0.46 -1.09
CA LEU A 125 4.15 -1.21 -2.17
C LEU A 125 4.70 -0.79 -3.54
N LYS A 126 4.81 0.51 -3.81
CA LYS A 126 5.39 1.02 -5.05
C LYS A 126 6.84 0.59 -5.22
N SER A 127 7.66 0.68 -4.17
CA SER A 127 9.05 0.23 -4.22
C SER A 127 9.18 -1.26 -4.51
N ASN A 128 8.28 -2.08 -3.95
CA ASN A 128 8.27 -3.52 -4.19
C ASN A 128 7.90 -3.84 -5.64
N LEU A 129 6.89 -3.17 -6.21
CA LEU A 129 6.53 -3.30 -7.61
C LEU A 129 7.68 -2.87 -8.55
N GLU A 130 8.35 -1.76 -8.26
CA GLU A 130 9.51 -1.31 -9.04
C GLU A 130 10.64 -2.36 -9.05
N LYS A 131 10.91 -3.03 -7.92
CA LYS A 131 11.89 -4.12 -7.87
C LYS A 131 11.46 -5.31 -8.73
N LEU A 132 10.17 -5.66 -8.75
CA LEU A 132 9.65 -6.70 -9.64
C LEU A 132 9.83 -6.32 -11.10
N LEU A 133 9.50 -5.07 -11.46
CA LEU A 133 9.68 -4.57 -12.83
C LEU A 133 11.15 -4.63 -13.27
N LEU A 134 12.10 -4.24 -12.42
CA LEU A 134 13.53 -4.35 -12.70
C LEU A 134 13.98 -5.81 -12.91
N ARG A 135 13.47 -6.75 -12.12
CA ARG A 135 13.74 -8.19 -12.30
C ARG A 135 13.19 -8.69 -13.63
N LEU A 136 11.98 -8.30 -14.00
CA LEU A 136 11.35 -8.66 -15.27
C LEU A 136 12.15 -8.12 -16.47
N GLN A 137 12.57 -6.86 -16.40
CA GLN A 137 13.42 -6.23 -17.41
C GLN A 137 14.79 -6.92 -17.55
N SER A 138 15.37 -7.37 -16.44
CA SER A 138 16.62 -8.14 -16.46
C SER A 138 16.48 -9.46 -17.22
N ILE A 139 15.38 -10.20 -17.00
CA ILE A 139 15.08 -11.42 -17.77
C ILE A 139 14.93 -11.10 -19.26
N ARG A 140 14.22 -10.02 -19.59
CA ARG A 140 14.05 -9.57 -20.98
C ARG A 140 15.39 -9.29 -21.66
N GLN A 141 16.31 -8.63 -20.97
CA GLN A 141 17.64 -8.30 -21.49
C GLN A 141 18.51 -9.55 -21.69
N LEU A 142 18.54 -10.46 -20.71
CA LEU A 142 19.26 -11.73 -20.82
C LEU A 142 18.81 -12.52 -22.06
N ARG A 143 17.50 -12.61 -22.26
CA ARG A 143 16.93 -13.27 -23.44
C ARG A 143 17.35 -12.58 -24.75
N ALA A 144 17.26 -11.25 -24.81
CA ALA A 144 17.62 -10.50 -26.02
C ALA A 144 19.09 -10.73 -26.40
N HIS A 145 19.98 -10.84 -25.41
CA HIS A 145 21.38 -11.18 -25.62
C HIS A 145 21.54 -12.60 -26.18
N SER A 146 20.91 -13.60 -25.56
CA SER A 146 20.96 -15.00 -26.03
C SER A 146 20.34 -15.23 -27.42
N ALA A 147 19.42 -14.36 -27.85
CA ALA A 147 18.82 -14.42 -29.18
C ALA A 147 19.69 -13.79 -30.27
N GLY A 148 20.60 -12.87 -29.92
CA GLY A 148 21.48 -12.15 -30.86
C GLY A 148 22.84 -12.80 -31.12
N GLU A 149 23.25 -13.81 -30.33
CA GLU A 149 24.50 -14.55 -30.50
C GLU A 149 24.42 -15.72 -31.52
N LYS A 150 23.43 -15.74 -32.41
CA LYS A 150 23.26 -16.80 -33.43
C LYS A 150 23.61 -16.36 -34.84
#